data_AF-A0A9N9KAZ5-F1
#
_entry.id   AF-A0A9N9KAZ5-F1
#
_cell.length_a   1.000
_cell.length_b   1.000
_cell.length_c   1.000
_cell.angle_alpha   90.00
_cell.angle_beta   90.00
_cell.angle_gamma   90.00
#
_symmetry.space_group_name_H-M   'P 1'
#
loop_
_entity.id
_entity.type
_entity.pdbx_description
1 polymer ?
#
loop_
_entity_poly.entity_id
_entity_poly.type
_entity_poly.pdbx_seq_one_letter_code
_entity_poly.pdbx_strand_id
1 'polypeptide(L)'
;MKYTAQFKLSKAITSCAEPNLQSVEQTIEAIPPRSNLMSQEEAAILAQLDLAHFNVITPINKFAFDYLTCEHPNQQFIQYLKDGIQNEPTALAKYIEDELALK
;
A
#
# COMPACT_ATOMS: atom_id res chain seq x y z
N MET A 1 -37.19 -23.24 -23.13
CA MET A 1 -36.28 -22.12 -22.77
C MET A 1 -34.98 -22.72 -22.26
N LYS A 2 -33.85 -22.51 -22.96
CA LYS A 2 -32.52 -22.96 -22.54
C LYS A 2 -31.74 -21.74 -22.03
N TYR A 3 -31.44 -21.70 -20.74
CA TYR A 3 -30.59 -20.66 -20.14
C TYR A 3 -29.12 -20.93 -20.51
N THR A 4 -28.66 -20.44 -21.67
CA THR A 4 -27.24 -20.47 -22.05
C THR A 4 -26.55 -19.16 -21.68
N ALA A 5 -26.66 -18.76 -20.42
CA ALA A 5 -25.84 -17.70 -19.84
C ALA A 5 -24.82 -18.33 -18.90
N GLN A 6 -23.98 -19.23 -19.42
CA GLN A 6 -22.77 -19.59 -18.70
C GLN A 6 -21.88 -18.34 -18.72
N PHE A 7 -21.85 -17.65 -17.58
CA PHE A 7 -21.06 -16.47 -17.31
C PHE A 7 -19.61 -16.75 -17.74
N LYS A 8 -19.09 -16.03 -18.73
CA LYS A 8 -17.74 -16.27 -19.27
C LYS A 8 -16.65 -16.25 -18.19
N LEU A 9 -16.88 -15.51 -17.09
CA LEU A 9 -16.02 -15.47 -15.90
C LEU A 9 -15.93 -16.81 -15.16
N SER A 10 -17.03 -17.56 -15.01
CA SER A 10 -16.98 -18.83 -14.27
C SER A 10 -16.13 -19.87 -15.00
N LYS A 11 -16.09 -19.83 -16.33
CA LYS A 11 -15.27 -20.72 -17.15
C LYS A 11 -13.77 -20.52 -16.92
N ALA A 12 -13.34 -19.29 -16.62
CA ALA A 12 -11.93 -18.98 -16.29
C ALA A 12 -11.57 -19.52 -14.90
N ILE A 13 -12.47 -19.40 -13.92
CA ILE A 13 -12.28 -19.90 -12.55
C ILE A 13 -12.20 -21.44 -12.52
N THR A 14 -12.99 -22.12 -13.35
CA THR A 14 -13.01 -23.59 -13.42
C THR A 14 -12.00 -24.18 -14.42
N SER A 15 -11.22 -23.36 -15.11
CA SER A 15 -10.24 -23.86 -16.08
C SER A 15 -9.04 -24.45 -15.34
N CYS A 16 -8.51 -25.59 -15.81
CA CYS A 16 -7.28 -26.18 -15.26
C CYS A 16 -6.01 -25.39 -15.64
N ALA A 17 -6.15 -24.21 -16.25
CA ALA A 17 -5.01 -23.34 -16.53
C ALA A 17 -4.60 -22.63 -15.24
N GLU A 18 -3.29 -22.47 -15.03
CA GLU A 18 -2.80 -21.66 -13.91
C GLU A 18 -3.35 -20.24 -14.03
N PRO A 19 -3.91 -19.68 -12.94
CA PRO A 19 -4.38 -18.31 -12.94
C PRO A 19 -3.18 -17.39 -13.15
N ASN A 20 -3.15 -16.68 -14.28
CA ASN A 20 -2.20 -15.59 -14.45
C ASN A 20 -2.65 -14.41 -13.56
N LEU A 21 -1.86 -14.12 -12.53
CA LEU A 21 -2.03 -12.95 -11.69
C LEU A 21 -1.30 -11.77 -12.33
N GLN A 22 -2.00 -11.04 -13.20
CA GLN A 22 -1.48 -9.84 -13.86
C GLN A 22 -0.91 -8.82 -12.85
N SER A 23 -1.45 -8.76 -11.63
CA SER A 23 -0.93 -7.89 -10.56
C SER A 23 0.48 -8.26 -10.09
N VAL A 24 0.86 -9.54 -10.15
CA VAL A 24 2.20 -10.01 -9.81
C VAL A 24 3.21 -9.56 -10.87
N GLU A 25 2.90 -9.77 -12.14
CA GLU A 25 3.74 -9.33 -13.27
C GLU A 25 3.99 -7.82 -13.22
N GLN A 26 2.93 -7.04 -12.95
CA GLN A 26 3.04 -5.57 -12.80
C GLN A 26 3.92 -5.14 -11.63
N THR A 27 3.98 -5.92 -10.55
CA THR A 27 4.80 -5.61 -9.37
C THR A 27 6.28 -5.91 -9.62
N ILE A 28 6.58 -6.92 -10.45
CA ILE A 28 7.95 -7.23 -10.86
C ILE A 28 8.54 -6.07 -11.68
N GLU A 29 7.77 -5.51 -12.59
CA GLU A 29 8.19 -4.42 -13.47
C GLU A 29 8.00 -3.02 -12.87
N ALA A 30 7.46 -2.92 -11.65
CA ALA A 30 7.16 -1.64 -11.02
C ALA A 30 8.43 -0.82 -10.76
N ILE A 31 8.43 0.44 -11.19
CA ILE A 31 9.51 1.38 -10.89
C ILE A 31 9.08 2.21 -9.67
N PRO A 32 9.92 2.34 -8.63
CA PRO A 32 9.64 3.23 -7.51
C PRO A 32 9.32 4.64 -8.02
N PRO A 33 8.32 5.33 -7.44
CA PRO A 33 8.04 6.70 -7.82
C PRO A 33 9.26 7.59 -7.54
N ARG A 34 9.43 8.62 -8.37
CA ARG A 34 10.53 9.58 -8.19
C ARG A 34 10.34 10.31 -6.86
N SER A 35 11.44 10.51 -6.13
CA SER A 35 11.47 11.36 -4.94
C SER A 35 11.41 12.83 -5.36
N ASN A 36 10.22 13.29 -5.74
CA ASN A 36 9.98 14.71 -5.94
C ASN A 36 9.81 15.37 -4.57
N LEU A 37 10.40 16.55 -4.40
CA LEU A 37 10.09 17.38 -3.24
C LEU A 37 8.63 17.81 -3.33
N MET A 38 7.94 17.78 -2.20
CA MET A 38 6.57 18.26 -2.09
C MET A 38 6.51 19.71 -2.56
N SER A 39 5.61 20.00 -3.50
CA SER A 39 5.39 21.36 -3.99
C SER A 39 4.70 22.21 -2.92
N GLN A 40 4.81 23.53 -3.05
CA GLN A 40 4.14 24.45 -2.13
C GLN A 40 2.60 24.31 -2.19
N GLU A 41 2.07 23.97 -3.37
CA GLU A 41 0.65 23.72 -3.59
C GLU A 41 0.20 22.43 -2.90
N GLU A 42 0.99 21.35 -3.01
CA GLU A 42 0.73 20.08 -2.33
C GLU A 42 0.76 20.25 -0.80
N ALA A 43 1.72 21.01 -0.28
CA ALA A 43 1.80 21.33 1.14
C ALA A 43 0.57 22.12 1.63
N ALA A 44 0.09 23.08 0.82
CA ALA A 44 -1.09 23.87 1.15
C ALA A 44 -2.37 23.04 1.14
N ILE A 45 -2.49 22.05 0.24
CA ILE A 45 -3.61 21.10 0.21
C ILE A 45 -3.57 20.21 1.44
N LEU A 46 -2.39 19.65 1.77
CA LEU A 46 -2.21 18.79 2.94
C LEU A 46 -2.59 19.48 4.26
N ALA A 47 -2.26 20.76 4.40
CA ALA A 47 -2.63 21.55 5.57
C ALA A 47 -4.15 21.75 5.73
N GLN A 48 -4.93 21.55 4.67
CA GLN A 48 -6.38 21.70 4.67
C GLN A 48 -7.12 20.36 4.83
N LEU A 49 -6.42 19.23 4.79
CA LEU A 49 -7.03 17.91 4.94
C LEU A 49 -7.32 17.61 6.42
N ASP A 50 -8.52 17.11 6.69
CA ASP A 50 -8.84 16.52 7.99
C ASP A 50 -8.15 15.17 8.12
N LEU A 51 -7.01 15.16 8.80
CA LEU A 51 -6.21 13.95 9.05
C LEU A 51 -7.00 12.87 9.79
N ALA A 52 -8.01 13.24 10.59
CA ALA A 52 -8.84 12.26 11.31
C ALA A 52 -9.71 11.45 10.35
N HIS A 53 -10.14 12.03 9.23
CA HIS A 53 -10.91 11.34 8.21
C HIS A 53 -10.09 10.32 7.42
N PHE A 54 -8.78 10.52 7.33
CA PHE A 54 -7.85 9.66 6.59
C PHE A 54 -6.99 8.77 7.48
N ASN A 55 -7.25 8.75 8.80
CA ASN A 55 -6.46 7.98 9.77
C ASN A 55 -6.85 6.48 9.75
N VAL A 56 -6.72 5.83 8.60
CA VAL A 56 -6.86 4.38 8.48
C VAL A 56 -5.54 3.74 8.88
N ILE A 57 -5.37 3.51 10.18
CA ILE A 57 -4.23 2.76 10.71
C ILE A 57 -4.49 1.28 10.40
N THR A 58 -3.89 0.77 9.32
CA THR A 58 -3.85 -0.66 9.06
C THR A 58 -2.55 -1.20 9.64
N PRO A 59 -2.59 -1.99 10.74
CA PRO A 59 -1.38 -2.54 11.31
C PRO A 59 -0.75 -3.52 10.33
N ILE A 60 0.44 -3.20 9.82
CA ILE A 60 1.20 -4.10 8.95
C ILE A 60 2.11 -4.97 9.82
N ASN A 61 1.98 -6.28 9.71
CA ASN A 61 2.89 -7.22 10.33
C ASN A 61 4.24 -7.18 9.60
N LYS A 62 5.20 -6.43 10.16
CA LYS A 62 6.54 -6.22 9.57
C LYS A 62 7.30 -7.54 9.36
N PHE A 63 7.21 -8.48 10.29
CA PHE A 63 7.86 -9.79 10.16
C PHE A 63 7.31 -10.58 8.98
N ALA A 64 5.98 -10.63 8.84
CA ALA A 64 5.35 -11.32 7.72
C ALA A 64 5.70 -10.64 6.38
N PHE A 65 5.71 -9.30 6.36
CA PHE A 65 6.09 -8.53 5.18
C PHE A 65 7.55 -8.80 4.76
N ASP A 66 8.49 -8.78 5.70
CA ASP A 66 9.90 -9.07 5.42
C ASP A 66 10.10 -10.51 4.92
N TYR A 67 9.41 -11.47 5.54
CA TYR A 67 9.47 -12.87 5.12
C TYR A 67 8.91 -13.09 3.71
N LEU A 68 7.79 -12.43 3.36
CA LEU A 68 7.15 -12.59 2.05
C LEU A 68 7.90 -11.86 0.93
N THR A 69 8.78 -10.91 1.26
CA THR A 69 9.46 -10.05 0.28
C THR A 69 10.96 -10.30 0.16
N CYS A 70 11.53 -11.19 0.99
CA CYS A 70 12.98 -11.39 1.08
C CYS A 70 13.62 -11.88 -0.24
N GLU A 71 12.91 -12.66 -1.03
CA GLU A 71 13.39 -13.20 -2.33
C GLU A 71 12.75 -12.51 -3.54
N HIS A 72 12.04 -11.38 -3.35
CA HIS A 72 11.35 -10.70 -4.45
C HIS A 72 12.35 -10.20 -5.51
N PRO A 73 12.11 -10.41 -6.82
CA PRO A 73 13.06 -10.01 -7.86
C PRO A 73 13.28 -8.50 -7.95
N ASN A 74 12.27 -7.70 -7.61
CA ASN A 74 12.33 -6.24 -7.60
C ASN A 74 12.56 -5.70 -6.18
N GLN A 75 13.80 -5.82 -5.70
CA GLN A 75 14.18 -5.36 -4.34
C GLN A 75 14.10 -3.84 -4.18
N GLN A 76 14.29 -3.07 -5.26
CA GLN A 76 14.23 -1.60 -5.21
C GLN A 76 12.81 -1.11 -4.86
N PHE A 77 11.78 -1.71 -5.47
CA PHE A 77 10.39 -1.40 -5.17
C PHE A 77 9.98 -1.86 -3.76
N ILE A 78 10.46 -3.03 -3.33
CA ILE A 78 10.25 -3.49 -1.95
C ILE A 78 10.85 -2.52 -0.94
N GLN A 79 12.07 -2.00 -1.19
CA GLN A 79 12.69 -1.03 -0.29
C GLN A 79 11.86 0.26 -0.20
N TYR A 80 11.35 0.77 -1.33
CA TYR A 80 10.44 1.92 -1.33
C TYR A 80 9.21 1.70 -0.43
N LEU A 81 8.60 0.51 -0.47
CA LEU A 81 7.48 0.17 0.41
C LEU A 81 7.92 0.11 1.88
N LYS A 82 9.08 -0.49 2.19
CA LYS A 82 9.63 -0.53 3.56
C LYS A 82 9.82 0.87 4.12
N ASP A 83 10.39 1.77 3.33
CA ASP A 83 10.62 3.15 3.74
C ASP A 83 9.28 3.86 4.02
N GLY A 84 8.26 3.63 3.18
CA GLY A 84 6.90 4.15 3.40
C GLY A 84 6.22 3.63 4.68
N ILE A 85 6.46 2.36 5.04
CA ILE A 85 5.90 1.73 6.25
C ILE A 85 6.64 2.16 7.53
N GLN A 86 7.93 2.47 7.43
CA GLN A 86 8.74 2.93 8.56
C GLN A 86 8.49 4.41 8.90
N ASN A 87 8.10 5.21 7.91
CA ASN A 87 7.65 6.59 8.10
C ASN A 87 6.22 6.62 8.67
N GLU A 88 5.98 6.04 9.85
CA GLU A 88 4.89 6.56 10.66
C GLU A 88 5.23 8.02 10.95
N PRO A 89 4.35 8.98 10.60
CA PRO A 89 4.56 10.33 11.06
C PRO A 89 4.56 10.25 12.59
N THR A 90 5.68 10.70 13.14
CA THR A 90 5.94 11.18 14.50
C THR A 90 4.88 12.17 15.02
N ALA A 91 3.73 12.30 14.37
CA ALA A 91 2.53 12.99 14.81
C ALA A 91 1.87 12.28 16.00
N LEU A 92 1.87 10.94 16.05
CA LEU A 92 1.39 10.20 17.24
C LEU A 92 2.35 10.35 18.43
N ALA A 93 3.66 10.37 18.19
CA ALA A 93 4.65 10.61 19.24
C ALA A 93 4.57 12.05 19.79
N LYS A 94 4.38 13.06 18.91
CA LYS A 94 4.14 14.45 19.34
C LYS A 94 2.85 14.63 20.15
N TYR A 95 1.76 13.98 19.75
CA TYR A 95 0.48 14.10 20.44
C TYR A 95 0.54 13.55 21.88
N ILE A 96 1.31 12.47 22.09
CA ILE A 96 1.51 11.87 23.43
C ILE A 96 2.42 12.74 24.30
N GLU A 97 3.47 13.34 23.74
CA GLU A 97 4.33 14.28 24.46
C GLU A 97 3.58 15.57 24.87
N ASP A 98 2.73 16.11 24.00
CA ASP A 98 1.95 17.31 24.27
C ASP A 98 0.84 17.09 25.33
N GLU A 99 0.23 15.89 25.40
CA GLU A 99 -0.74 15.56 26.47
C GLU A 99 -0.08 15.29 27.83
N LEU A 100 1.16 14.79 27.85
CA LEU A 100 1.92 14.54 29.09
C LEU A 100 2.57 15.82 29.65
N ALA A 101 2.84 16.83 28.82
CA ALA A 101 3.37 18.13 29.25
C ALA A 101 2.31 19.07 29.87
N LEU A 102 1.04 18.69 29.82
CA LEU A 102 -0.11 19.48 30.34
C LEU A 102 -0.68 18.96 31.67
N LYS A 103 0.00 18.02 32.34
CA LYS A 103 -0.30 17.54 33.70
C LYS A 103 0.82 17.89 34.67
#